data_AF-A0A6J4FN52-F1
#
_entry.id   AF-A0A6J4FN52-F1
#
_cell.length_a   1.000
_cell.length_b   1.000
_cell.length_c   1.000
_cell.angle_alpha   90.00
_cell.angle_beta   90.00
_cell.angle_gamma   90.00
#
_symmetry.space_group_name_H-M   'P 1'
#
loop_
_entity.id
_entity.type
_entity.pdbx_description
1 polymer ?
#
loop_
_entity_poly.entity_id
_entity_poly.type
_entity_poly.pdbx_seq_one_letter_code
_entity_poly.pdbx_strand_id
1 'polypeptide(L)' 'MILCQLLHGEKSVGELERIIGLSQSALSQHLARLRRDNLVQTRRQAQTIYYSLSGEEASAVINTLYGLYCAKESGAICAA' A
#
# COMPACT_ATOMS: atom_id res chain seq x y z
N MET A 1 2.14 5.48 -4.07
CA MET A 1 1.58 4.16 -4.45
C MET A 1 1.52 3.17 -3.25
N ILE A 2 0.76 3.45 -2.17
CA ILE A 2 0.71 2.54 -0.99
C ILE A 2 0.16 1.16 -1.37
N LEU A 3 -1.01 1.13 -2.02
CA LEU A 3 -1.71 -0.12 -2.37
C LEU A 3 -0.91 -0.96 -3.38
N CYS A 4 -0.18 -0.32 -4.28
CA CYS A 4 0.66 -1.03 -5.25
C CYS A 4 1.89 -1.64 -4.60
N GLN A 5 2.45 -1.01 -3.56
CA GLN A 5 3.50 -1.66 -2.77
C GLN A 5 2.96 -2.89 -2.02
N LEU A 6 1.68 -2.88 -1.63
CA LEU A 6 1.01 -4.00 -0.98
C LEU A 6 0.56 -5.11 -1.94
N LEU A 7 0.48 -4.84 -3.26
CA LEU A 7 0.29 -5.89 -4.28
C LEU A 7 1.46 -6.89 -4.29
N HIS A 8 2.67 -6.43 -3.97
CA HIS A 8 3.89 -7.25 -4.00
C HIS A 8 4.16 -7.98 -2.67
N GLY A 9 3.23 -7.93 -1.71
CA GLY A 9 3.34 -8.60 -0.42
C GLY A 9 3.11 -7.67 0.77
N GLU A 10 3.04 -8.26 1.95
CA GLU A 10 2.82 -7.51 3.18
C GLU A 10 4.01 -6.59 3.52
N LYS A 11 3.74 -5.40 4.04
CA LYS A 11 4.76 -4.43 4.46
C LYS A 11 4.39 -3.76 5.78
N SER A 12 5.40 -3.49 6.60
CA SER A 12 5.25 -2.67 7.79
C SER A 12 5.17 -1.18 7.48
N VAL A 13 4.69 -0.39 8.44
CA VAL A 13 4.65 1.09 8.32
C VAL A 13 6.04 1.64 8.04
N GLY A 14 7.09 1.15 8.72
CA GLY A 14 8.46 1.63 8.52
C GLY A 14 9.08 1.22 7.18
N GLU A 15 8.63 0.11 6.57
CA GLU A 15 9.01 -0.22 5.19
C GLU A 15 8.32 0.70 4.18
N LEU A 16 7.02 0.93 4.36
CA LEU A 16 6.23 1.83 3.52
C LEU A 16 6.72 3.27 3.62
N GLU A 17 7.14 3.72 4.80
CA GLU A 17 7.72 5.04 5.03
C GLU A 17 8.98 5.24 4.19
N ARG A 18 9.89 4.27 4.23
CA ARG A 18 11.14 4.30 3.45
C ARG A 18 10.93 4.26 1.94
N ILE A 19 9.91 3.55 1.46
CA ILE A 19 9.64 3.42 0.03
C ILE A 19 8.92 4.65 -0.54
N ILE A 20 7.99 5.22 0.23
CA ILE A 20 7.06 6.24 -0.27
C ILE A 20 7.54 7.65 0.08
N GLY A 21 8.44 7.80 1.05
CA GLY A 21 9.02 9.09 1.43
C GLY A 21 8.02 10.02 2.15
N LEU A 22 6.90 9.49 2.63
CA LEU A 22 5.94 10.22 3.46
C LEU A 22 6.34 10.13 4.92
N SER A 23 5.97 11.13 5.73
CA SER A 23 6.11 11.02 7.18
C SER A 23 5.23 9.89 7.74
N GLN A 24 5.68 9.28 8.84
CA GLN A 24 4.92 8.25 9.55
C GLN A 24 3.47 8.68 9.88
N SER A 25 3.25 9.96 10.23
CA SER A 25 1.91 10.48 10.57
C SER A 25 0.99 10.52 9.36
N ALA A 26 1.46 11.01 8.22
CA ALA A 26 0.71 11.03 6.97
C ALA A 26 0.40 9.61 6.52
N LEU A 27 1.39 8.72 6.53
CA LEU A 27 1.23 7.33 6.13
C LEU A 27 0.21 6.60 7.03
N SER A 28 0.28 6.79 8.35
CA SER A 28 -0.67 6.20 9.30
C SER A 28 -2.11 6.66 9.04
N GLN A 29 -2.33 7.94 8.73
CA GLN A 29 -3.65 8.45 8.37
C GLN A 29 -4.19 7.82 7.07
N HIS A 30 -3.33 7.64 6.07
CA HIS A 30 -3.71 6.98 4.81
C HIS A 30 -4.07 5.51 5.06
N LEU A 31 -3.24 4.77 5.79
CA LEU A 31 -3.49 3.37 6.14
C LEU A 31 -4.76 3.22 6.99
N ALA A 32 -5.04 4.16 7.90
CA ALA A 32 -6.27 4.17 8.69
C ALA A 32 -7.52 4.40 7.82
N ARG A 33 -7.43 5.21 6.76
CA ARG A 33 -8.52 5.36 5.78
C ARG A 33 -8.71 4.07 4.98
N LEU A 34 -7.63 3.51 4.42
CA LEU A 34 -7.70 2.27 3.64
C LEU A 34 -8.26 1.09 4.45
N ARG A 35 -7.94 1.03 5.76
CA ARG A 35 -8.49 0.02 6.66
C ARG A 35 -9.99 0.23 6.91
N ARG A 36 -10.45 1.48 7.05
CA ARG A 36 -11.88 1.79 7.17
C ARG A 36 -12.66 1.41 5.92
N ASP A 37 -12.02 1.54 4.76
CA ASP A 37 -12.60 1.19 3.46
C ASP A 37 -12.48 -0.32 3.14
N ASN A 38 -11.98 -1.14 4.08
CA ASN A 38 -11.74 -2.57 3.93
C ASN A 38 -10.84 -2.96 2.75
N LEU A 39 -9.94 -2.07 2.33
CA LEU A 39 -9.00 -2.32 1.22
C LEU A 39 -7.71 -2.99 1.69
N VAL A 40 -7.37 -2.82 2.97
CA VAL A 40 -6.18 -3.40 3.59
C VAL A 40 -6.54 -4.09 4.90
N GLN A 41 -5.83 -5.18 5.18
CA GLN A 41 -5.88 -5.90 6.43
C GLN A 41 -4.54 -5.78 7.16
N THR A 42 -4.55 -6.05 8.47
CA THR A 42 -3.36 -5.92 9.31
C THR A 42 -3.06 -7.21 10.05
N ARG A 43 -1.78 -7.57 10.08
CA ARG A 43 -1.24 -8.66 10.90
C ARG A 43 -0.23 -8.08 11.89
N ARG A 44 -0.35 -8.44 13.17
CA ARG A 44 0.61 -8.03 14.18
C ARG A 44 1.63 -9.14 14.41
N GLN A 45 2.92 -8.80 14.36
CA GLN A 45 4.02 -9.69 14.72
C GLN A 45 4.92 -8.98 15.73
N ALA A 46 4.87 -9.44 16.97
CA ALA A 46 5.49 -8.79 18.13
C ALA A 46 5.05 -7.30 18.25
N GLN A 47 6.00 -6.39 18.09
CA GLN A 47 5.77 -4.94 18.16
C GLN A 47 5.44 -4.31 16.79
N THR A 48 5.55 -5.07 15.69
CA THR A 48 5.38 -4.55 14.33
C THR A 48 4.00 -4.90 13.77
N ILE A 49 3.37 -3.94 13.11
CA ILE A 49 2.13 -4.14 12.35
C ILE A 49 2.48 -4.17 10.86
N TYR A 50 2.10 -5.28 10.23
CA TYR A 50 2.18 -5.49 8.79
C TYR A 50 0.82 -5.25 8.16
N TYR A 51 0.83 -4.63 6.97
CA TYR A 51 -0.35 -4.37 6.16
C TYR A 51 -0.29 -5.22 4.90
N SER A 52 -1.43 -5.68 4.43
CA SER A 52 -1.61 -6.38 3.15
C SER A 52 -2.96 -6.01 2.54
N LEU A 53 -3.16 -6.28 1.25
CA LEU A 53 -4.47 -6.09 0.62
C LEU A 53 -5.51 -7.05 1.20
N SER A 54 -6.75 -6.57 1.29
CA SER A 54 -7.88 -7.32 1.84
C SER A 54 -8.66 -8.02 0.74
N GLY A 55 -8.66 -9.35 0.73
CA GLY A 55 -9.49 -10.15 -0.17
C GLY A 55 -9.12 -10.07 -1.66
N GLU A 56 -9.84 -10.84 -2.47
CA GLU A 56 -9.63 -10.90 -3.93
C GLU A 56 -10.23 -9.68 -4.62
N GLU A 57 -11.34 -9.13 -4.12
CA GLU A 57 -12.06 -8.01 -4.71
C GLU A 57 -11.27 -6.71 -4.63
N ALA A 58 -10.70 -6.38 -3.46
CA ALA A 58 -9.84 -5.20 -3.36
C ALA A 58 -8.59 -5.38 -4.22
N SER A 59 -8.01 -6.58 -4.24
CA SER A 59 -6.87 -6.90 -5.11
C SER A 59 -7.21 -6.71 -6.59
N ALA A 60 -8.39 -7.11 -7.05
CA ALA A 60 -8.84 -6.93 -8.44
C ALA A 60 -9.03 -5.46 -8.82
N VAL A 61 -9.65 -4.66 -7.96
CA VAL A 61 -9.83 -3.21 -8.17
C VAL A 61 -8.46 -2.52 -8.21
N ILE A 62 -7.59 -2.82 -7.25
CA ILE A 62 -6.25 -2.23 -7.19
C ILE A 62 -5.38 -2.68 -8.35
N ASN A 63 -5.49 -3.92 -8.82
CA ASN A 63 -4.80 -4.39 -10.02
C ASN A 63 -5.26 -3.65 -11.28
N THR A 64 -6.56 -3.35 -11.39
CA THR A 64 -7.11 -2.58 -12.49
C THR A 64 -6.58 -1.15 -12.46
N LEU A 65 -6.64 -0.48 -11.30
CA LEU A 65 -6.10 0.86 -11.13
C LEU A 65 -4.58 0.90 -11.38
N TYR A 66 -3.84 -0.13 -10.93
CA TYR A 66 -2.42 -0.28 -11.19
C TYR A 66 -2.16 -0.41 -12.70
N GLY A 67 -2.88 -1.27 -13.42
CA GLY A 67 -2.75 -1.41 -14.87
C GLY A 67 -3.04 -0.11 -15.64
N LEU A 68 -4.03 0.66 -15.19
CA LEU A 68 -4.46 1.89 -15.85
C LEU A 68 -3.54 3.07 -15.59
N TYR A 69 -3.11 3.25 -14.34
CA TYR A 69 -2.42 4.46 -13.89
C TYR A 69 -0.94 4.23 -13.59
N CYS A 70 -0.55 3.03 -13.15
CA CYS A 70 0.82 2.76 -12.68
C CYS A 70 1.67 1.99 -13.69
N ALA A 71 1.12 1.01 -14.40
CA ALA A 71 1.83 0.21 -15.39
C ALA A 71 2.21 1.05 -16.64
N LYS A 72 1.47 2.14 -16.89
CA LYS A 72 1.79 3.13 -17.93
C LYS A 72 2.81 4.17 -17.48
N GLU A 73 3.06 4.29 -16.17
CA GLU A 73 4.00 5.23 -15.55
C GLU A 73 5.37 4.63 -15.22
N SER A 74 5.62 3.36 -15.60
CA SER A 74 6.97 2.76 -15.52
C SER A 74 8.03 3.48 -16.38
N GLY A 75 7.69 4.57 -17.07
CA GLY A 75 8.64 5.47 -17.72
C GLY A 75 9.05 6.72 -16.93
N ALA A 76 8.39 7.12 -15.82
CA ALA A 76 8.67 8.46 -15.27
C ALA A 76 8.56 8.69 -13.75
N ILE A 77 7.94 7.82 -12.93
CA ILE A 77 7.64 8.20 -11.51
C ILE A 77 8.14 7.20 -10.45
N CYS A 78 8.90 6.18 -10.84
CA CYS A 78 9.65 5.34 -9.89
C CYS A 78 11.17 5.65 -9.83
N ALA A 79 11.62 6.74 -10.44
CA ALA A 79 12.97 7.26 -10.31
C ALA A 79 12.98 8.79 -10.25
N ALA A 80 12.67 9.34 -9.06
CA ALA A 80 13.17 10.62 -8.56
C ALA A 80 12.81 10.74 -7.07
#